data_AF-A0A2H0BS03-F1
#
_entry.id   AF-A0A2H0BS03-F1
#
_cell.length_a   1.000
_cell.length_b   1.000
_cell.length_c   1.000
_cell.angle_alpha   90.00
_cell.angle_beta   90.00
_cell.angle_gamma   90.00
#
_symmetry.space_group_name_H-M   'P 1'
#
loop_
_entity.id
_entity.type
_entity.pdbx_description
1 polymer ?
#
loop_
_entity_poly.entity_id
_entity_poly.type
_entity_poly.pdbx_seq_one_letter_code
_entity_poly.pdbx_strand_id
1 'polypeptide(L)'
;MQGANSVPEGEDTYKKNSFPSGRVHFLFHLFCVSPSIYTVESVTSGHSDKVCGQISDAILDAYLAQNSMSHVAVECFGGHGLLVIGGEAITRAEVHFEEVARHVLLRAIE
;
A
#
# COMPACT_ATOMS: atom_id res chain seq x y z
N MET A 1 48.23 -22.77 25.22
CA MET A 1 48.19 -21.89 24.02
C MET A 1 46.84 -22.10 23.35
N GLN A 2 46.22 -20.99 22.90
CA GLN A 2 44.82 -20.87 22.48
C GLN A 2 44.43 -21.88 21.38
N GLY A 3 43.18 -22.26 21.15
CA GLY A 3 41.89 -21.85 21.69
C GLY A 3 40.83 -22.75 21.05
N ALA A 4 39.97 -23.34 21.87
CA ALA A 4 38.80 -24.07 21.42
C ALA A 4 37.63 -23.08 21.34
N ASN A 5 36.85 -23.13 20.26
CA ASN A 5 35.45 -22.71 20.32
C ASN A 5 34.65 -23.59 19.36
N SER A 6 34.13 -24.65 19.97
CA SER A 6 32.99 -25.45 19.58
C SER A 6 31.70 -24.62 19.51
N VAL A 7 30.86 -24.97 18.56
CA VAL A 7 29.45 -24.56 18.44
C VAL A 7 28.67 -24.92 19.73
N PRO A 8 27.74 -24.06 20.16
CA PRO A 8 26.45 -24.52 20.71
C PRO A 8 25.30 -23.88 19.91
N GLU A 9 24.37 -24.66 19.33
CA GLU A 9 23.17 -25.23 19.98
C GLU A 9 22.26 -24.13 20.57
N GLY A 10 21.00 -24.18 20.16
CA GLY A 10 20.06 -23.06 20.16
C GLY A 10 19.72 -22.45 21.51
N GLU A 11 19.37 -21.16 21.45
CA GLU A 11 18.40 -20.58 22.37
C GLU A 11 17.48 -19.63 21.60
N ASP A 12 16.23 -20.08 21.44
CA ASP A 12 15.07 -19.23 21.20
C ASP A 12 15.05 -18.13 22.26
N THR A 13 15.42 -16.91 21.89
CA THR A 13 15.13 -15.74 22.70
C THR A 13 14.10 -14.87 22.00
N TYR A 14 12.92 -15.47 21.80
CA TYR A 14 11.66 -14.71 21.74
C TYR A 14 11.54 -13.94 23.06
N LYS A 15 12.12 -12.74 23.12
CA LYS A 15 11.93 -11.84 24.25
C LYS A 15 10.45 -11.53 24.32
N LYS A 16 9.80 -12.08 25.35
CA LYS A 16 8.41 -11.81 25.71
C LYS A 16 8.17 -10.30 25.69
N ASN A 17 7.40 -9.84 24.72
CA ASN A 17 6.88 -8.47 24.68
C ASN A 17 5.87 -8.34 25.83
N SER A 18 6.30 -7.77 26.95
CA SER A 18 5.41 -7.21 27.94
C SER A 18 5.70 -5.72 28.04
N PHE A 19 4.90 -4.91 27.33
CA PHE A 19 4.84 -3.48 27.55
C PHE A 19 3.37 -3.02 27.58
N PRO A 20 2.95 -2.30 28.63
CA PRO A 20 1.58 -1.90 28.84
C PRO A 20 1.21 -0.62 28.07
N SER A 21 -0.07 -0.51 27.74
CA SER A 21 -0.80 0.70 27.35
C SER A 21 -0.28 1.53 26.16
N GLY A 22 -0.84 1.23 24.98
CA GLY A 22 -1.73 2.21 24.33
C GLY A 22 -1.13 3.36 23.52
N ARG A 23 0.14 3.29 23.08
CA ARG A 23 0.68 4.22 22.08
C ARG A 23 1.59 3.50 21.09
N VAL A 24 1.12 3.33 19.84
CA VAL A 24 1.94 2.86 18.72
C VAL A 24 2.67 4.07 18.15
N HIS A 25 3.91 4.31 18.59
CA HIS A 25 4.80 5.22 17.88
C HIS A 25 5.43 4.42 16.72
N PHE A 26 5.00 4.68 15.49
CA PHE A 26 5.76 4.26 14.32
C PHE A 26 7.06 5.07 14.28
N LEU A 27 8.10 4.57 14.95
CA LEU A 27 9.46 5.01 14.67
C LEU A 27 9.81 4.40 13.31
N PHE A 28 9.78 5.21 12.25
CA PHE A 28 10.21 4.82 10.91
C PHE A 28 11.63 4.21 11.00
N HIS A 29 11.72 2.88 10.93
CA HIS A 29 13.00 2.19 10.87
C HIS A 29 13.53 2.34 9.45
N LEU A 30 14.38 3.34 9.23
CA LEU A 30 15.06 3.55 7.95
C LEU A 30 16.22 2.54 7.84
N PHE A 31 16.05 1.53 7.00
CA PHE A 31 17.10 0.56 6.69
C PHE A 31 17.94 1.07 5.50
N CYS A 32 19.21 1.39 5.75
CA CYS A 32 20.14 1.84 4.71
C CYS A 32 20.82 0.63 4.06
N VAL A 33 20.50 0.33 2.80
CA VAL A 33 21.26 -0.60 1.96
C VAL A 33 22.29 0.23 1.19
N SER A 34 23.58 -0.06 1.36
CA SER A 34 24.69 0.72 0.82
C SER A 34 25.18 0.24 -0.56
N PRO A 35 24.87 0.98 -1.63
CA PRO A 35 25.78 1.20 -2.74
C PRO A 35 26.18 2.70 -2.84
N SER A 36 27.30 3.00 -3.52
CA SER A 36 27.89 4.35 -3.56
C SER A 36 27.12 5.39 -4.40
N ILE A 37 26.07 5.01 -5.13
CA ILE A 37 25.16 5.91 -5.86
C ILE A 37 23.74 5.32 -5.86
N TYR A 38 22.73 6.16 -5.59
CA TYR A 38 21.30 5.82 -5.66
C TYR A 38 20.54 6.95 -6.38
N THR A 39 19.61 6.59 -7.25
CA THR A 39 18.75 7.52 -7.98
C THR A 39 17.29 7.13 -7.77
N VAL A 40 16.44 8.11 -7.49
CA VAL A 40 14.99 7.96 -7.39
C VAL A 40 14.29 8.80 -8.44
N GLU A 41 13.14 8.35 -8.91
CA GLU A 41 12.25 9.13 -9.75
C GLU A 41 10.87 9.25 -9.09
N SER A 42 10.16 10.30 -9.48
CA SER A 42 8.77 10.54 -9.10
C SER A 42 8.07 11.22 -10.26
N VAL A 43 6.76 11.01 -10.36
CA VAL A 43 5.91 11.55 -11.41
C VAL A 43 4.80 12.40 -10.80
N THR A 44 4.24 13.30 -11.59
CA THR A 44 3.17 14.19 -11.15
C THR A 44 1.86 13.42 -10.95
N SER A 45 0.91 14.02 -10.22
CA SER A 45 -0.42 13.44 -9.97
C SER A 45 -1.20 13.13 -11.24
N GLY A 46 -0.99 13.93 -12.31
CA GLY A 46 -1.62 13.75 -13.61
C GLY A 46 -0.96 12.70 -14.51
N HIS A 47 0.15 12.08 -14.09
CA HIS A 47 0.73 10.97 -14.85
C HIS A 47 -0.24 9.78 -14.89
N SER A 48 -0.42 9.18 -16.06
CA SER A 48 -1.48 8.18 -16.30
C SER A 48 -1.44 7.00 -15.33
N ASP A 49 -0.26 6.53 -14.95
CA ASP A 49 -0.09 5.48 -13.94
C ASP A 49 -0.59 5.92 -12.56
N LYS A 50 -0.23 7.13 -12.13
CA LYS A 50 -0.71 7.71 -10.87
C LYS A 50 -2.22 7.95 -10.88
N VAL A 51 -2.80 8.35 -12.01
CA VAL A 51 -4.25 8.55 -12.13
C VAL A 51 -4.98 7.22 -11.99
N CYS A 52 -4.48 6.14 -12.60
CA CYS A 52 -5.05 4.80 -12.42
C CYS A 52 -4.98 4.37 -10.95
N GLY A 53 -3.84 4.57 -10.28
CA GLY A 53 -3.70 4.30 -8.85
C GLY A 53 -4.69 5.10 -7.99
N GLN A 54 -4.86 6.40 -8.27
CA GLN A 54 -5.83 7.24 -7.56
C GLN A 54 -7.29 6.79 -7.77
N ILE A 55 -7.63 6.29 -8.96
CA ILE A 55 -8.97 5.76 -9.23
C ILE A 55 -9.20 4.48 -8.41
N SER A 56 -8.23 3.55 -8.43
CA SER A 56 -8.30 2.32 -7.62
C SER A 56 -8.45 2.63 -6.12
N ASP A 57 -7.65 3.56 -5.60
CA ASP A 57 -7.71 3.99 -4.20
C ASP A 57 -9.06 4.63 -3.86
N ALA A 58 -9.59 5.49 -4.73
CA ALA A 58 -10.90 6.12 -4.50
C ALA A 58 -12.05 5.12 -4.49
N ILE A 59 -11.97 4.06 -5.30
CA ILE A 59 -12.96 2.97 -5.29
C ILE A 59 -12.85 2.16 -4.00
N LEU A 60 -11.62 1.84 -3.56
CA LEU A 60 -11.38 1.20 -2.27
C LEU A 60 -11.95 2.04 -1.11
N ASP A 61 -11.68 3.34 -1.10
CA ASP A 61 -12.21 4.27 -0.10
C ASP A 61 -13.75 4.28 -0.08
N ALA A 62 -14.39 4.31 -1.27
CA ALA A 62 -15.85 4.27 -1.38
C ALA A 62 -16.43 2.98 -0.79
N TYR A 63 -15.77 1.84 -1.00
CA TYR A 63 -16.16 0.58 -0.38
C TYR A 63 -15.98 0.59 1.14
N LEU A 64 -14.82 1.03 1.61
CA LEU A 64 -14.50 1.04 3.05
C LEU A 64 -15.34 2.04 3.84
N ALA A 65 -15.75 3.15 3.20
CA ALA A 65 -16.64 4.14 3.80
C ALA A 65 -18.03 3.58 4.12
N GLN A 66 -18.55 2.69 3.26
CA GLN A 66 -19.85 2.04 3.46
C GLN A 66 -19.75 0.74 4.27
N ASN A 67 -18.66 -0.01 4.09
CA ASN A 67 -18.42 -1.28 4.78
C ASN A 67 -16.93 -1.47 5.06
N SER A 68 -16.54 -1.31 6.32
CA SER A 68 -15.15 -1.47 6.78
C SER A 68 -14.60 -2.90 6.65
N MET A 69 -15.46 -3.91 6.48
CA MET A 69 -15.07 -5.31 6.27
C MET A 69 -15.00 -5.69 4.78
N SER A 70 -15.02 -4.72 3.87
CA SER A 70 -14.89 -4.97 2.43
C SER A 70 -13.50 -5.53 2.11
N HIS A 71 -13.46 -6.63 1.37
CA HIS A 71 -12.23 -7.11 0.73
C HIS A 71 -12.27 -6.72 -0.74
N VAL A 72 -11.36 -5.86 -1.17
CA VAL A 72 -11.40 -5.23 -2.49
C VAL A 72 -10.01 -5.33 -3.11
N ALA A 73 -9.95 -5.90 -4.30
CA ALA A 73 -8.79 -5.94 -5.18
C ALA A 73 -9.23 -5.37 -6.52
N VAL A 74 -9.14 -4.04 -6.68
CA VAL A 74 -9.57 -3.33 -7.89
C VAL A 74 -8.35 -2.75 -8.59
N GLU A 75 -8.28 -2.99 -9.89
CA GLU A 75 -7.25 -2.53 -10.80
C GLU A 75 -7.86 -1.59 -11.85
N CYS A 76 -7.12 -0.56 -12.22
CA CYS A 76 -7.54 0.42 -13.20
C CYS A 76 -6.53 0.49 -14.35
N PHE A 77 -7.02 0.40 -15.57
CA PHE A 77 -6.21 0.49 -16.79
C PHE A 77 -6.79 1.57 -17.70
N GLY A 78 -5.96 2.50 -18.14
CA GLY A 78 -6.38 3.62 -18.99
C GLY A 78 -5.56 3.72 -20.27
N GLY A 79 -6.22 4.10 -21.37
CA GLY A 79 -5.53 4.42 -22.62
C GLY A 79 -6.50 4.82 -23.74
N HIS A 80 -6.09 5.78 -24.57
CA HIS A 80 -6.79 6.15 -25.81
C HIS A 80 -8.30 6.43 -25.65
N GLY A 81 -8.68 7.18 -24.60
CA GLY A 81 -10.09 7.50 -24.33
C GLY A 81 -10.91 6.35 -23.74
N LEU A 82 -10.27 5.25 -23.39
CA LEU A 82 -10.88 4.12 -22.68
C LEU A 82 -10.31 4.04 -21.26
N LEU A 83 -11.20 3.77 -20.31
CA LEU A 83 -10.88 3.41 -18.93
C LEU A 83 -11.53 2.07 -18.62
N VAL A 84 -10.75 1.13 -18.11
CA VAL A 84 -11.20 -0.19 -17.69
C VAL A 84 -10.95 -0.31 -16.20
N ILE A 85 -12.00 -0.64 -15.46
CA ILE A 85 -11.94 -0.95 -14.04
C ILE A 85 -12.29 -2.43 -13.91
N GLY A 86 -11.39 -3.21 -13.32
CA GLY A 86 -11.54 -4.66 -13.16
C GLY A 86 -11.01 -5.15 -11.84
N GLY A 87 -11.29 -6.40 -11.50
CA GLY A 87 -10.85 -7.02 -10.25
C GLY A 87 -11.99 -7.67 -9.49
N GLU A 88 -11.79 -7.87 -8.19
CA GLU A 88 -12.70 -8.61 -7.32
C GLU A 88 -13.05 -7.79 -6.07
N ALA A 89 -14.32 -7.83 -5.67
CA ALA A 89 -14.79 -7.23 -4.44
C ALA A 89 -15.76 -8.15 -3.71
N ILE A 90 -15.48 -8.43 -2.43
CA ILE A 90 -16.36 -9.16 -1.52
C ILE A 90 -16.84 -8.15 -0.48
N THR A 91 -18.09 -7.69 -0.64
CA THR A 91 -18.65 -6.63 0.18
C THR A 91 -20.18 -6.59 0.09
N ARG A 92 -20.80 -5.84 1.02
CA ARG A 92 -22.23 -5.47 1.01
C ARG A 92 -22.46 -4.02 0.57
N ALA A 93 -21.40 -3.27 0.31
CA ALA A 93 -21.49 -1.89 -0.12
C ALA A 93 -21.82 -1.79 -1.61
N GLU A 94 -22.60 -0.77 -1.96
CA GLU A 94 -22.95 -0.46 -3.35
C GLU A 94 -22.19 0.78 -3.80
N VAL A 95 -21.24 0.60 -4.72
CA VAL A 95 -20.35 1.67 -5.20
C VAL A 95 -20.61 1.93 -6.68
N HIS A 96 -20.79 3.20 -7.03
CA HIS A 96 -20.93 3.64 -8.42
C HIS A 96 -19.55 3.97 -9.02
N PHE A 97 -18.89 2.98 -9.62
CA PHE A 97 -17.51 3.10 -10.11
C PHE A 97 -17.30 4.23 -11.12
N GLU A 98 -18.24 4.42 -12.05
CA GLU A 98 -18.13 5.44 -13.09
C GLU A 98 -18.05 6.85 -12.49
N GLU A 99 -18.90 7.15 -11.51
CA GLU A 99 -18.95 8.46 -10.86
C GLU A 99 -17.64 8.74 -10.10
N VAL A 100 -17.18 7.76 -9.32
CA VAL A 100 -15.92 7.84 -8.57
C VAL A 100 -14.74 8.07 -9.52
N ALA A 101 -14.65 7.29 -10.60
CA ALA A 101 -13.57 7.40 -11.56
C ALA A 101 -13.58 8.75 -12.31
N ARG A 102 -14.76 9.23 -12.71
CA ARG A 102 -14.91 10.56 -13.34
C ARG A 102 -14.49 11.68 -12.40
N HIS A 103 -14.85 11.60 -11.13
CA HIS A 103 -14.46 12.60 -10.14
C HIS A 103 -12.94 12.68 -9.97
N VAL A 104 -12.25 11.54 -9.95
CA VAL A 104 -10.78 11.50 -9.90
C VAL A 104 -10.17 12.05 -11.19
N LEU A 105 -10.68 11.64 -12.36
CA LEU A 105 -10.17 12.11 -13.66
C LEU A 105 -10.29 13.62 -13.81
N LEU A 106 -11.40 14.23 -13.41
CA LEU A 106 -11.59 15.68 -13.49
C LEU A 106 -10.56 16.42 -12.62
N ARG A 107 -10.31 15.95 -11.41
CA ARG A 107 -9.29 16.53 -10.51
C ARG A 107 -7.86 16.35 -11.02
N ALA A 108 -7.60 15.33 -11.83
CA ALA A 108 -6.26 15.07 -12.37
C ALA A 108 -5.90 15.94 -13.59
N ILE A 109 -6.89 16.55 -14.23
CA ILE A 109 -6.75 17.39 -15.42
C ILE A 109 -6.64 18.89 -15.05
N GLU A 110 -7.06 19.28 -13.85
CA GLU A 110 -6.90 20.62 -13.26
C GLU A 110 -5.46 20.86 -12.77
#